data_AF-A0A7W7XGP0-F1
#
_entry.id   AF-A0A7W7XGP0-F1
#
_cell.length_a   1.000
_cell.length_b   1.000
_cell.length_c   1.000
_cell.angle_alpha   90.00
_cell.angle_beta   90.00
_cell.angle_gamma   90.00
#
_symmetry.space_group_name_H-M   'P 1'
#
loop_
_entity.id
_entity.type
_entity.pdbx_description
1 polymer ?
#
loop_
_entity_poly.entity_id
_entity_poly.type
_entity_poly.pdbx_seq_one_letter_code
_entity_poly.pdbx_strand_id
1 'polypeptide(L)'
;MASLKDQIRAATDIRHQDDVEIPEWVPGARFRVYGLPSGDWEAYQNSLTKMTRKDSAQGIEMSVKSRKAEIVAKGLYDQETDERVFPDLREGIAILSQRSAGIVNALFELIRHLSDDGKDFAQRVQEAEAGFGDGPS
;
A
#
# COMPACT_ATOMS: atom_id res chain seq x y z
N MET A 1 -21.10 15.71 21.67
CA MET A 1 -21.03 15.51 20.21
C MET A 1 -19.57 15.37 19.83
N ALA A 2 -19.18 14.32 19.12
CA ALA A 2 -17.80 14.17 18.64
C ALA A 2 -17.47 15.30 17.67
N SER A 3 -16.31 15.93 17.81
CA SER A 3 -15.91 17.02 16.91
C SER A 3 -15.74 16.49 15.48
N LEU A 4 -15.81 17.38 14.48
CA LEU A 4 -15.52 17.02 13.08
C LEU A 4 -14.14 16.35 12.96
N LYS A 5 -13.17 16.79 13.76
CA LYS A 5 -11.83 16.17 13.83
C LYS A 5 -11.87 14.73 14.33
N ASP A 6 -12.70 14.43 15.31
CA ASP A 6 -12.83 13.06 15.84
C ASP A 6 -13.55 12.14 14.85
N GLN A 7 -14.50 12.69 14.08
CA GLN A 7 -15.16 11.97 12.99
C GLN A 7 -14.17 11.64 11.86
N ILE A 8 -13.29 12.58 11.48
CA ILE A 8 -12.22 12.34 10.49
C ILE A 8 -11.22 11.30 11.02
N ARG A 9 -10.83 11.37 12.29
CA ARG A 9 -9.92 10.37 12.89
C ARG A 9 -10.51 8.96 12.90
N ALA A 10 -11.83 8.86 13.02
CA ALA A 10 -12.54 7.58 13.03
C ALA A 10 -12.96 7.10 11.63
N ALA A 11 -12.73 7.90 10.58
CA ALA A 11 -13.05 7.51 9.22
C ALA A 11 -12.10 6.40 8.76
N THR A 12 -12.66 5.31 8.25
CA THR A 12 -11.91 4.21 7.63
C THR A 12 -12.04 4.35 6.12
N ASP A 13 -11.27 5.25 5.54
CA ASP A 13 -11.24 5.54 4.10
C ASP A 13 -10.17 4.72 3.35
N ILE A 14 -9.34 3.96 4.08
CA ILE A 14 -8.36 3.03 3.50
C ILE A 14 -9.05 1.73 3.11
N ARG A 15 -9.04 1.42 1.81
CA ARG A 15 -9.59 0.17 1.28
C ARG A 15 -8.68 -1.01 1.58
N HIS A 16 -9.28 -2.20 1.68
CA HIS A 16 -8.58 -3.47 1.79
C HIS A 16 -9.18 -4.50 0.86
N GLN A 17 -8.41 -5.56 0.60
CA GLN A 17 -8.84 -6.76 -0.09
C GLN A 17 -8.61 -7.97 0.81
N ASP A 18 -9.67 -8.73 1.02
CA ASP A 18 -9.66 -10.03 1.71
C ASP A 18 -9.40 -11.18 0.73
N ASP A 19 -9.20 -12.36 1.29
CA ASP A 19 -9.03 -13.65 0.62
C ASP A 19 -7.88 -13.65 -0.40
N VAL A 20 -6.82 -12.88 -0.13
CA VAL A 20 -5.60 -12.92 -0.94
C VAL A 20 -4.82 -14.16 -0.56
N GLU A 21 -4.73 -15.12 -1.49
CA GLU A 21 -3.96 -16.34 -1.31
C GLU A 21 -2.59 -16.21 -1.98
N ILE A 22 -1.55 -16.64 -1.28
CA ILE A 22 -0.18 -16.75 -1.82
C ILE A 22 0.32 -18.18 -1.56
N PRO A 23 -0.12 -19.15 -2.37
CA PRO A 23 0.18 -20.57 -2.15
C PRO A 23 1.68 -20.87 -2.09
N GLU A 24 2.50 -20.09 -2.79
CA GLU A 24 3.96 -20.22 -2.79
C GLU A 24 4.63 -19.86 -1.46
N TRP A 25 3.94 -19.13 -0.58
CA TRP A 25 4.47 -18.77 0.74
C TRP A 25 3.94 -19.71 1.80
N VAL A 26 2.61 -19.80 1.92
CA VAL A 26 1.93 -20.64 2.90
C VAL A 26 0.64 -21.16 2.25
N PRO A 27 0.62 -22.41 1.77
CA PRO A 27 -0.58 -23.00 1.20
C PRO A 27 -1.75 -22.99 2.19
N GLY A 28 -2.90 -22.46 1.77
CA GLY A 28 -4.11 -22.40 2.58
C GLY A 28 -4.20 -21.23 3.56
N ALA A 29 -3.16 -20.39 3.68
CA ALA A 29 -3.24 -19.15 4.44
C ALA A 29 -3.91 -18.04 3.62
N ARG A 30 -4.70 -17.21 4.31
CA ARG A 30 -5.37 -16.05 3.71
C ARG A 30 -4.80 -14.76 4.27
N PHE A 31 -4.48 -13.87 3.35
CA PHE A 31 -3.97 -12.55 3.67
C PHE A 31 -5.05 -11.50 3.41
N ARG A 32 -5.06 -10.48 4.27
CA ARG A 32 -5.74 -9.22 4.04
C ARG A 32 -4.71 -8.19 3.59
N VAL A 33 -4.96 -7.54 2.46
CA VAL A 33 -4.08 -6.51 1.91
C VAL A 33 -4.75 -5.15 2.05
N TYR A 34 -4.09 -4.21 2.71
CA TYR A 34 -4.57 -2.85 2.88
C TYR A 34 -3.88 -1.89 1.91
N GLY A 35 -4.62 -0.86 1.48
CA GLY A 35 -4.01 0.37 0.98
C GLY A 35 -3.20 1.07 2.08
N LEU A 36 -2.45 2.08 1.68
CA LEU A 36 -1.64 2.91 2.58
C LEU A 36 -2.10 4.38 2.53
N PRO A 37 -1.98 5.11 3.64
CA PRO A 37 -2.29 6.53 3.68
C PRO A 37 -1.32 7.34 2.81
N SER A 38 -1.74 8.55 2.41
CA SER A 38 -0.94 9.44 1.56
C SER A 38 0.47 9.71 2.10
N GLY A 39 0.63 9.82 3.42
CA GLY A 39 1.94 10.04 4.05
C GLY A 39 2.96 8.92 3.80
N ASP A 40 2.50 7.66 3.71
CA ASP A 40 3.38 6.54 3.39
C ASP A 40 3.82 6.57 1.91
N TRP A 41 2.92 6.97 1.01
CA TRP A 41 3.23 7.16 -0.42
C TRP A 41 4.18 8.33 -0.65
N GLU A 42 3.96 9.46 0.02
CA GLU A 42 4.89 10.60 -0.03
C GLU A 42 6.28 10.21 0.48
N ALA A 43 6.37 9.45 1.57
CA ALA A 43 7.64 8.94 2.09
C ALA A 43 8.35 8.04 1.05
N TYR A 44 7.60 7.15 0.39
CA TYR A 44 8.10 6.29 -0.68
C TYR A 44 8.61 7.11 -1.88
N GLN A 45 7.82 8.03 -2.42
CA GLN A 45 8.19 8.89 -3.55
C GLN A 45 9.41 9.77 -3.25
N ASN A 46 9.46 10.34 -2.03
CA ASN A 46 10.62 11.10 -1.56
C ASN A 46 11.88 10.23 -1.46
N SER A 47 11.74 8.97 -1.05
CA SER A 47 12.86 8.03 -0.98
C SER A 47 13.41 7.70 -2.38
N LEU A 48 12.53 7.51 -3.38
CA LEU A 48 12.92 7.24 -4.76
C LEU A 48 13.64 8.44 -5.40
N THR A 49 13.12 9.66 -5.17
CA THR A 49 13.70 10.90 -5.72
C THR A 49 15.12 11.16 -5.17
N LYS A 50 15.37 10.81 -3.91
CA LYS A 50 16.71 10.95 -3.30
C LYS A 50 17.71 9.94 -3.88
N MET A 51 17.24 8.76 -4.26
CA MET A 51 18.04 7.65 -4.80
C MET A 51 18.54 7.93 -6.21
N THR A 52 17.68 8.49 -7.06
CA THR A 52 18.03 8.89 -8.44
C THR A 52 19.19 9.90 -8.49
N ARG A 53 19.44 10.63 -7.40
CA ARG A 53 20.50 11.63 -7.31
C ARG A 53 21.85 11.08 -6.83
N LYS A 54 21.92 9.85 -6.30
CA LYS A 54 23.09 9.36 -5.55
C LYS A 54 23.69 8.03 -6.02
N ASP A 55 22.94 7.17 -6.70
CA ASP A 55 23.35 5.77 -6.88
C ASP A 55 23.67 5.36 -8.33
N SER A 56 24.52 4.35 -8.48
CA SER A 56 24.80 3.68 -9.74
C SER A 56 23.61 2.81 -10.18
N ALA A 57 23.49 2.49 -11.47
CA ALA A 57 22.33 1.77 -12.03
C ALA A 57 21.96 0.47 -11.28
N GLN A 58 22.96 -0.29 -10.81
CA GLN A 58 22.75 -1.51 -10.04
C GLN A 58 22.28 -1.26 -8.59
N GLY A 59 22.76 -0.17 -7.97
CA GLY A 59 22.32 0.26 -6.64
C GLY A 59 20.88 0.78 -6.63
N ILE A 60 20.45 1.41 -7.73
CA ILE A 60 19.07 1.86 -7.93
C ILE A 60 18.12 0.66 -7.97
N GLU A 61 18.43 -0.39 -8.74
CA GLU A 61 17.51 -1.54 -8.88
C GLU A 61 17.29 -2.29 -7.56
N MET A 62 18.38 -2.55 -6.81
CA MET A 62 18.29 -3.21 -5.50
C MET A 62 17.50 -2.37 -4.50
N SER A 63 17.71 -1.06 -4.52
CA SER A 63 17.05 -0.17 -3.58
C SER A 63 15.57 0.06 -3.92
N VAL A 64 15.18 0.05 -5.20
CA VAL A 64 13.77 0.04 -5.62
C VAL A 64 13.07 -1.24 -5.15
N LYS A 65 13.72 -2.41 -5.26
CA LYS A 65 13.19 -3.68 -4.74
C LYS A 65 12.96 -3.62 -3.23
N SER A 66 13.93 -3.13 -2.45
CA SER A 66 13.79 -2.98 -1.00
C SER A 66 12.66 -2.02 -0.60
N ARG A 67 12.41 -0.96 -1.39
CA ARG A 67 11.33 0.00 -1.12
C ARG A 67 9.95 -0.55 -1.47
N LYS A 68 9.83 -1.35 -2.53
CA LYS A 68 8.59 -2.08 -2.81
C LYS A 68 8.28 -3.09 -1.70
N ALA A 69 9.30 -3.80 -1.22
CA ALA A 69 9.17 -4.69 -0.08
C ALA A 69 8.69 -3.97 1.20
N GLU A 70 9.14 -2.73 1.43
CA GLU A 70 8.66 -1.90 2.54
C GLU A 70 7.14 -1.61 2.44
N ILE A 71 6.66 -1.24 1.25
CA ILE A 71 5.23 -1.01 1.02
C ILE A 71 4.42 -2.28 1.26
N VAL A 72 4.89 -3.42 0.73
CA VAL A 72 4.24 -4.72 0.95
C VAL A 72 4.23 -5.09 2.43
N ALA A 73 5.33 -4.88 3.16
CA ALA A 73 5.41 -5.18 4.59
C ALA A 73 4.41 -4.37 5.44
N LYS A 74 4.12 -3.12 5.04
CA LYS A 74 3.15 -2.26 5.73
C LYS A 74 1.69 -2.64 5.44
N GLY A 75 1.41 -3.09 4.22
CA GLY A 75 0.06 -3.38 3.74
C GLY A 75 -0.41 -4.82 3.94
N LEU A 76 0.45 -5.74 4.36
CA LEU A 76 0.12 -7.17 4.47
C LEU A 76 -0.27 -7.57 5.90
N TYR A 77 -1.46 -8.13 6.04
CA TYR A 77 -2.05 -8.59 7.30
C TYR A 77 -2.51 -10.03 7.18
N ASP A 78 -2.49 -10.74 8.30
CA ASP A 78 -3.13 -12.03 8.45
C ASP A 78 -4.65 -11.80 8.54
N GLN A 79 -5.43 -12.47 7.69
CA GLN A 79 -6.87 -12.26 7.65
C GLN A 79 -7.59 -12.86 8.87
N GLU A 80 -7.04 -13.90 9.49
CA GLU A 80 -7.66 -14.57 10.63
C GLU A 80 -7.50 -13.75 11.91
N THR A 81 -6.34 -13.13 12.10
CA THR A 81 -6.00 -12.37 13.33
C THR A 81 -6.13 -10.86 13.17
N ASP A 82 -6.20 -10.36 11.93
CA ASP A 82 -6.09 -8.93 11.57
C ASP A 82 -4.78 -8.28 12.07
N GLU A 83 -3.77 -9.11 12.35
CA GLU A 83 -2.43 -8.64 12.74
C GLU A 83 -1.55 -8.43 11.50
N ARG A 84 -0.64 -7.46 11.58
CA ARG A 84 0.33 -7.24 10.51
C ARG A 84 1.27 -8.45 10.43
N VAL A 85 1.44 -9.02 9.24
CA VAL A 85 2.32 -10.19 9.02
C VAL A 85 3.77 -9.88 9.41
N PHE A 86 4.20 -8.63 9.22
CA PHE A 86 5.52 -8.14 9.59
C PHE A 86 5.43 -6.98 10.59
N PRO A 87 5.31 -7.25 11.90
CA PRO A 87 5.31 -6.21 12.93
C PRO A 87 6.62 -5.41 12.95
N ASP A 88 7.75 -6.10 12.78
CA ASP A 88 9.04 -5.46 12.50
C ASP A 88 9.21 -5.29 10.99
N LEU A 89 9.10 -4.04 10.53
CA LEU A 89 9.27 -3.70 9.12
C LEU A 89 10.66 -4.02 8.57
N ARG A 90 11.72 -3.95 9.38
CA ARG A 90 13.09 -4.23 8.92
C ARG A 90 13.24 -5.72 8.62
N GLU A 91 12.71 -6.56 9.50
CA GLU A 91 12.66 -8.00 9.29
C GLU A 91 11.82 -8.34 8.06
N GLY A 92 10.62 -7.75 7.96
CA GLY A 92 9.73 -7.97 6.81
C GLY A 92 10.38 -7.61 5.47
N ILE A 93 11.07 -6.46 5.39
CA ILE A 93 11.80 -6.07 4.18
C ILE A 93 12.90 -7.08 3.85
N ALA A 94 13.67 -7.53 4.83
CA ALA A 94 14.74 -8.50 4.61
C ALA A 94 14.19 -9.84 4.07
N ILE A 95 13.07 -10.31 4.62
CA ILE A 95 12.38 -11.54 4.16
C ILE A 95 11.85 -11.34 2.74
N LEU A 96 11.05 -10.29 2.50
CA LEU A 96 10.41 -10.03 1.21
C LEU A 96 11.40 -9.77 0.09
N SER A 97 12.56 -9.18 0.38
CA SER A 97 13.62 -8.95 -0.62
C SER A 97 14.24 -10.25 -1.15
N GLN A 98 14.04 -11.37 -0.46
CA GLN A 98 14.48 -12.71 -0.89
C GLN A 98 13.36 -13.51 -1.55
N ARG A 99 12.14 -12.97 -1.65
CA ARG A 99 10.98 -13.66 -2.27
C ARG A 99 10.90 -13.37 -3.77
N SER A 100 10.01 -14.12 -4.44
CA SER A 100 9.74 -13.94 -5.87
C SER A 100 9.39 -12.48 -6.17
N ALA A 101 10.17 -11.86 -7.05
CA ALA A 101 9.93 -10.49 -7.50
C ALA A 101 8.54 -10.35 -8.14
N GLY A 102 8.01 -11.40 -8.79
CA GLY A 102 6.67 -11.40 -9.35
C GLY A 102 5.58 -11.23 -8.29
N ILE A 103 5.67 -11.99 -7.19
CA ILE A 103 4.71 -11.93 -6.08
C ILE A 103 4.80 -10.58 -5.37
N VAL A 104 6.02 -10.14 -5.03
CA VAL A 104 6.21 -8.84 -4.34
C VAL A 104 5.73 -7.67 -5.20
N ASN A 105 5.97 -7.70 -6.52
CA ASN A 105 5.45 -6.67 -7.42
C ASN A 105 3.92 -6.72 -7.54
N ALA A 106 3.32 -7.91 -7.62
CA ALA A 106 1.86 -8.04 -7.68
C ALA A 106 1.19 -7.48 -6.42
N LEU A 107 1.72 -7.80 -5.25
CA LEU A 107 1.24 -7.23 -3.97
C LEU A 107 1.44 -5.72 -3.90
N PHE A 108 2.58 -5.22 -4.37
CA PHE A 108 2.84 -3.78 -4.44
C PHE A 108 1.79 -3.06 -5.31
N GLU A 109 1.49 -3.58 -6.50
CA GLU A 109 0.48 -2.98 -7.38
C GLU A 109 -0.93 -3.09 -6.79
N LEU A 110 -1.24 -4.17 -6.07
CA LEU A 110 -2.50 -4.29 -5.35
C LEU A 110 -2.62 -3.21 -4.26
N ILE A 111 -1.60 -3.03 -3.43
CA ILE A 111 -1.58 -1.99 -2.39
C ILE A 111 -1.71 -0.60 -3.02
N ARG A 112 -1.01 -0.35 -4.12
CA ARG A 112 -1.11 0.89 -4.90
C ARG A 112 -2.54 1.14 -5.40
N HIS A 113 -3.17 0.12 -5.96
CA HIS A 113 -4.54 0.18 -6.43
C HIS A 113 -5.50 0.52 -5.27
N LEU A 114 -5.42 -0.22 -4.15
CA LEU A 114 -6.26 0.00 -2.98
C LEU A 114 -6.10 1.40 -2.38
N SER A 115 -4.90 1.97 -2.47
CA SER A 115 -4.58 3.33 -2.01
C SER A 115 -5.04 4.45 -2.95
N ASP A 116 -5.64 4.11 -4.10
CA ASP A 116 -6.00 5.05 -5.17
C ASP A 116 -4.81 5.85 -5.74
N ASP A 117 -3.56 5.50 -5.44
CA ASP A 117 -2.33 6.13 -5.95
C ASP A 117 -2.08 5.87 -7.45
N GLY A 118 -3.04 5.21 -8.12
CA GLY A 118 -3.11 5.05 -9.57
C GLY A 118 -4.06 6.01 -10.29
N LYS A 119 -4.92 6.75 -9.57
CA LYS A 119 -5.90 7.67 -10.17
C LYS A 119 -5.31 9.05 -10.34
N ASP A 120 -5.28 9.54 -11.58
CA ASP A 120 -4.85 10.91 -11.89
C ASP A 120 -5.79 11.93 -11.23
N PHE A 121 -5.27 13.11 -10.88
CA PHE A 121 -6.02 14.16 -10.16
C PHE A 121 -7.34 14.51 -10.88
N ALA A 122 -7.34 14.50 -12.21
CA ALA A 122 -8.53 14.74 -13.03
C ALA A 122 -9.64 13.68 -12.83
N GLN A 123 -9.30 12.40 -12.67
CA GLN A 123 -10.28 11.35 -12.35
C GLN A 123 -10.84 11.53 -10.95
N ARG A 124 -10.00 11.91 -9.98
CA ARG A 124 -10.44 12.18 -8.60
C ARG A 124 -11.37 13.38 -8.52
N VAL A 125 -11.12 14.43 -9.29
CA VAL A 125 -12.00 15.60 -9.39
C VAL A 125 -13.31 15.25 -10.09
N GLN A 126 -13.28 14.49 -11.19
CA GLN A 126 -14.51 14.06 -11.88
C GLN A 126 -15.39 13.14 -11.02
N GLU A 127 -14.81 12.21 -10.27
CA GLU A 127 -15.56 11.35 -9.33
C GLU A 127 -16.17 12.17 -8.18
N ALA A 128 -15.43 13.16 -7.66
CA ALA A 128 -15.94 14.08 -6.66
C ALA A 128 -17.10 14.94 -7.21
N GLU A 129 -16.92 15.55 -8.40
CA GLU A 129 -17.95 16.36 -9.06
C GLU A 129 -19.20 15.55 -9.42
N ALA A 130 -19.05 14.29 -9.87
CA ALA A 130 -20.17 13.39 -10.13
C ALA A 130 -20.93 13.01 -8.85
N GLY A 131 -20.25 12.87 -7.72
CA GLY A 131 -20.87 12.61 -6.41
C GLY A 131 -21.60 13.81 -5.80
N PHE A 132 -21.25 15.05 -6.18
CA PHE A 132 -21.96 16.26 -5.78
C PHE A 132 -23.17 16.59 -6.66
N GLY A 133 -23.29 15.99 -7.86
CA GLY A 133 -24.32 16.29 -8.84
C GLY A 133 -25.68 15.64 -8.61
N ASP A 134 -25.78 14.65 -7.70
CA ASP A 134 -27.01 13.89 -7.46
C ASP A 134 -27.46 14.04 -5.99
N GLY A 135 -27.95 15.24 -5.67
CA GLY A 135 -28.65 15.56 -4.43
C GLY A 135 -29.91 16.39 -4.75
N PRO A 136 -31.08 16.06 -4.16
CA PRO A 136 -32.38 16.19 -4.82
C PRO A 136 -32.88 17.64 -4.86
N SER A 137 -33.47 18.03 -5.99
CA SER A 137 -34.47 19.11 -6.06
C SER A 137 -35.80 18.53 -6.49
#